data_AF-A0A356EJI7-F1
#
_entry.id   AF-A0A356EJI7-F1
#
_cell.length_a   1.000
_cell.length_b   1.000
_cell.length_c   1.000
_cell.angle_alpha   90.00
_cell.angle_beta   90.00
_cell.angle_gamma   90.00
#
_symmetry.space_group_name_H-M   'P 1'
#
loop_
_entity.id
_entity.type
_entity.pdbx_description
1 polymer ?
#
loop_
_entity_poly.entity_id
_entity_poly.type
_entity_poly.pdbx_seq_one_letter_code
_entity_poly.pdbx_strand_id
1 'polypeptide(L)'
;LWRRIAGGLNAGQQQSLADPILGPLRAMHRQMTTGKGRGGQLTAGSHEMAEVCRLLGSLELLEKRTKTEIGEMLLDLASKPRMEPVRVAMVWSVGRLGARRPLHGPLNTVVSSDVAVRWIRRIIDSSGDESAAGLAVMQLARRTDDRYRDLPEKPQREAVAWLKKIGAPSHYCELVERSERLDVAEQGLVFGETLPKGLQIGW
;
A
#
# COMPACT_ATOMS: atom_id res chain seq x y z
N LEU A 1 -11.11 11.84 -2.84
CA LEU A 1 -10.61 13.25 -2.75
C LEU A 1 -9.09 13.34 -2.88
N TRP A 2 -8.31 12.57 -2.10
CA TRP A 2 -6.85 12.64 -2.08
C TRP A 2 -6.12 12.23 -3.39
N ARG A 3 -6.69 11.32 -4.20
CA ARG A 3 -6.09 10.91 -5.50
C ARG A 3 -5.90 12.08 -6.49
N ARG A 4 -6.89 12.99 -6.58
CA ARG A 4 -6.81 14.15 -7.49
C ARG A 4 -5.79 15.19 -7.02
N ILE A 5 -5.58 15.29 -5.71
CA ILE A 5 -4.62 16.21 -5.13
C ILE A 5 -3.21 15.66 -5.33
N ALA A 6 -2.94 14.43 -4.91
CA ALA A 6 -1.59 13.84 -4.97
C ALA A 6 -1.04 13.70 -6.41
N GLY A 7 -1.87 13.35 -7.40
CA GLY A 7 -1.45 13.25 -8.80
C GLY A 7 -1.03 14.59 -9.43
N GLY A 8 -1.45 15.72 -8.86
CA GLY A 8 -1.03 17.06 -9.29
C GLY A 8 0.12 17.66 -8.48
N LEU A 9 0.55 16.99 -7.40
CA LEU A 9 1.64 17.45 -6.56
C LEU A 9 2.97 16.86 -7.02
N ASN A 10 4.02 17.69 -7.06
CA ASN A 10 5.38 17.23 -7.33
C ASN A 10 6.00 16.51 -6.12
N ALA A 11 7.17 15.91 -6.31
CA ALA A 11 7.84 15.14 -5.27
C ALA A 11 8.13 15.94 -3.98
N GLY A 12 8.56 17.20 -4.13
CA GLY A 12 8.82 18.09 -2.99
C GLY A 12 7.56 18.39 -2.19
N GLN A 13 6.44 18.66 -2.87
CA GLN A 13 5.15 18.90 -2.22
C GLN A 13 4.63 17.65 -1.50
N GLN A 14 4.75 16.47 -2.10
CA GLN A 14 4.39 15.22 -1.44
C GLN A 14 5.27 14.96 -0.21
N GLN A 15 6.56 15.27 -0.28
CA GLN A 15 7.46 15.17 0.87
C GLN A 15 7.04 16.13 1.99
N SER A 16 6.76 17.39 1.67
CA SER A 16 6.30 18.38 2.66
C SER A 16 4.97 18.01 3.33
N LEU A 17 4.09 17.25 2.65
CA LEU A 17 2.88 16.69 3.26
C LEU A 17 3.19 15.52 4.21
N ALA A 18 4.17 14.69 3.86
CA ALA A 18 4.56 13.53 4.68
C ALA A 18 5.32 13.95 5.95
N ASP A 19 6.23 14.90 5.86
CA ASP A 19 7.15 15.31 6.95
C ASP A 19 6.47 15.56 8.31
N PRO A 20 5.39 16.36 8.43
CA PRO A 20 4.75 16.61 9.71
C PRO A 20 4.08 15.36 10.30
N ILE A 21 3.78 14.35 9.48
CA ILE A 21 3.15 13.09 9.90
C ILE A 21 4.20 12.07 10.34
N LEU A 22 5.37 12.06 9.70
CA LEU A 22 6.43 11.08 9.97
C LEU A 22 6.94 11.14 11.42
N GLY A 23 7.08 12.34 11.99
CA GLY A 23 7.49 12.51 13.40
C GLY A 23 6.54 11.82 14.38
N PRO A 24 5.24 12.19 14.40
CA PRO A 24 4.21 11.53 15.21
C PRO A 24 4.10 10.01 14.95
N LEU A 25 4.19 9.57 13.69
CA LEU A 25 4.12 8.16 13.33
C LEU A 25 5.30 7.37 13.91
N ARG A 26 6.53 7.90 13.80
CA ARG A 26 7.73 7.30 14.41
C ARG A 26 7.63 7.22 15.94
N ALA A 27 7.07 8.26 16.58
CA ALA A 27 6.86 8.27 18.03
C ALA A 27 5.85 7.21 18.47
N MET A 28 4.71 7.10 17.78
CA MET A 28 3.71 6.05 18.01
C MET A 28 4.31 4.65 17.80
N HIS A 29 4.99 4.44 16.67
CA HIS A 29 5.64 3.17 16.35
C HIS A 29 6.61 2.75 17.44
N ARG A 30 7.52 3.65 17.86
CA ARG A 30 8.48 3.40 18.95
C ARG A 30 7.76 3.05 20.25
N GLN A 31 6.74 3.80 20.64
CA GLN A 31 6.00 3.54 21.87
C GLN A 31 5.33 2.17 21.86
N MET A 32 4.71 1.78 20.74
CA MET A 32 3.96 0.52 20.65
C MET A 32 4.83 -0.73 20.42
N THR A 33 6.02 -0.58 19.86
CA THR A 33 6.94 -1.70 19.62
C THR A 33 7.92 -1.91 20.77
N THR A 34 8.32 -0.84 21.46
CA THR A 34 9.36 -0.91 22.51
C THR A 34 8.85 -0.58 23.92
N GLY A 35 7.64 -0.02 24.05
CA GLY A 35 7.13 0.50 25.32
C GLY A 35 7.79 1.80 25.80
N LYS A 36 8.78 2.34 25.05
CA LYS A 36 9.55 3.54 25.42
C LYS A 36 9.07 4.77 24.66
N GLY A 37 9.11 5.91 25.34
CA GLY A 37 8.79 7.23 24.78
C GLY A 37 7.38 7.71 25.11
N ARG A 38 7.10 8.97 24.79
CA ARG A 38 5.75 9.56 24.88
C ARG A 38 5.01 9.29 23.57
N GLY A 39 3.72 8.98 23.68
CA GLY A 39 2.87 8.75 22.52
C GLY A 39 2.83 9.97 21.60
N GLY A 40 2.84 9.71 20.29
CA GLY A 40 2.69 10.76 19.29
C GLY A 40 1.32 11.44 19.38
N GLN A 41 1.18 12.57 18.68
CA GLN A 41 -0.10 13.30 18.59
C GLN A 41 -1.20 12.50 17.86
N LEU A 42 -0.83 11.45 17.13
CA LEU A 42 -1.77 10.56 16.47
C LEU A 42 -2.47 9.67 17.50
N THR A 43 -3.79 9.62 17.41
CA THR A 43 -4.60 8.74 18.28
C THR A 43 -4.69 7.35 17.67
N ALA A 44 -4.18 6.34 18.39
CA ALA A 44 -4.22 4.96 17.94
C ALA A 44 -5.66 4.44 17.77
N GLY A 45 -5.93 3.79 16.64
CA GLY A 45 -7.25 3.24 16.30
C GLY A 45 -8.30 4.29 15.90
N SER A 46 -7.94 5.57 15.78
CA SER A 46 -8.89 6.63 15.42
C SER A 46 -9.18 6.68 13.92
N HIS A 47 -10.32 7.27 13.56
CA HIS A 47 -10.65 7.55 12.16
C HIS A 47 -9.61 8.46 11.48
N GLU A 48 -9.10 9.47 12.20
CA GLU A 48 -8.01 10.33 11.74
C GLU A 48 -6.77 9.53 11.33
N MET A 49 -6.39 8.52 12.13
CA MET A 49 -5.27 7.65 11.80
C MET A 49 -5.50 6.87 10.50
N ALA A 50 -6.74 6.43 10.23
CA ALA A 50 -7.06 5.78 8.95
C ALA A 50 -6.90 6.74 7.77
N GLU A 51 -7.33 8.01 7.90
CA GLU A 51 -7.13 9.04 6.87
C GLU A 51 -5.65 9.35 6.66
N VAL A 52 -4.87 9.43 7.74
CA VAL A 52 -3.41 9.59 7.68
C VAL A 52 -2.74 8.45 6.92
N CYS A 53 -3.12 7.19 7.20
CA CYS A 53 -2.64 6.05 6.42
C CYS A 53 -2.96 6.22 4.94
N ARG A 54 -4.24 6.49 4.60
CA ARG A 54 -4.65 6.64 3.18
C ARG A 54 -3.95 7.78 2.47
N LEU A 55 -3.68 8.88 3.17
CA LEU A 55 -2.88 9.99 2.66
C LEU A 55 -1.47 9.50 2.33
N LEU A 56 -0.74 8.91 3.30
CA LEU A 56 0.62 8.40 3.09
C LEU A 56 0.68 7.38 1.95
N GLY A 57 -0.28 6.45 1.88
CA GLY A 57 -0.40 5.47 0.80
C GLY A 57 -0.61 6.08 -0.58
N SER A 58 -1.12 7.31 -0.66
CA SER A 58 -1.35 8.02 -1.92
C SER A 58 -0.14 8.82 -2.41
N LEU A 59 0.91 8.98 -1.59
CA LEU A 59 2.10 9.76 -1.92
C LEU A 59 3.12 8.93 -2.71
N GLU A 60 2.81 8.65 -3.98
CA GLU A 60 3.63 7.81 -4.86
C GLU A 60 4.99 8.42 -5.23
N LEU A 61 5.22 9.72 -5.05
CA LEU A 61 6.49 10.38 -5.40
C LEU A 61 7.50 10.39 -4.26
N LEU A 62 7.15 9.88 -3.08
CA LEU A 62 8.10 9.74 -1.98
C LEU A 62 9.28 8.86 -2.39
N GLU A 63 10.46 9.19 -1.87
CA GLU A 63 11.65 8.38 -2.11
C GLU A 63 11.48 6.96 -1.57
N LYS A 64 12.17 6.00 -2.21
CA LYS A 64 12.11 4.57 -1.84
C LYS A 64 12.37 4.34 -0.35
N ARG A 65 13.33 5.07 0.22
CA ARG A 65 13.71 4.96 1.63
C ARG A 65 12.55 5.35 2.54
N THR A 66 11.93 6.50 2.28
CA THR A 66 10.77 7.00 3.06
C THR A 66 9.59 6.05 2.95
N LYS A 67 9.27 5.56 1.74
CA LYS A 67 8.22 4.55 1.55
C LYS A 67 8.51 3.27 2.33
N THR A 68 9.75 2.81 2.30
CA THR A 68 10.18 1.60 3.03
C THR A 68 9.98 1.78 4.53
N GLU A 69 10.41 2.92 5.07
CA GLU A 69 10.24 3.27 6.49
C GLU A 69 8.76 3.28 6.89
N ILE A 70 7.91 3.96 6.11
CA ILE A 70 6.46 4.03 6.37
C ILE A 70 5.86 2.62 6.35
N GLY A 71 6.14 1.83 5.31
CA GLY A 71 5.55 0.49 5.17
C GLY A 71 5.93 -0.45 6.31
N GLU A 72 7.19 -0.45 6.75
CA GLU A 72 7.62 -1.26 7.90
C GLU A 72 6.92 -0.82 9.19
N MET A 73 6.82 0.50 9.44
CA MET A 73 6.10 1.01 10.61
C MET A 73 4.61 0.62 10.59
N LEU A 74 3.95 0.73 9.42
CA LEU A 74 2.54 0.39 9.27
C LEU A 74 2.30 -1.11 9.48
N LEU A 75 3.16 -1.99 8.96
CA LEU A 75 3.04 -3.43 9.16
C LEU A 75 3.30 -3.81 10.63
N ASP A 76 4.24 -3.16 11.31
CA ASP A 76 4.49 -3.37 12.75
C ASP A 76 3.28 -2.94 13.58
N LEU A 77 2.72 -1.77 13.28
CA LEU A 77 1.55 -1.24 13.96
C LEU A 77 0.30 -2.07 13.68
N ALA A 78 0.10 -2.53 12.44
CA ALA A 78 -1.05 -3.35 12.07
C ALA A 78 -1.11 -4.63 12.92
N SER A 79 0.02 -5.20 13.33
CA SER A 79 0.04 -6.38 14.21
C SER A 79 -0.53 -6.13 15.63
N LYS A 80 -0.73 -4.87 16.04
CA LYS A 80 -1.15 -4.52 17.41
C LYS A 80 -2.68 -4.54 17.54
N PRO A 81 -3.26 -5.16 18.59
CA PRO A 81 -4.72 -5.20 18.78
C PRO A 81 -5.40 -3.83 18.80
N ARG A 82 -4.72 -2.81 19.36
CA ARG A 82 -5.24 -1.43 19.41
C ARG A 82 -5.39 -0.79 18.03
N MET A 83 -4.75 -1.34 17.00
CA MET A 83 -4.81 -0.84 15.62
C MET A 83 -5.83 -1.59 14.77
N GLU A 84 -6.57 -2.56 15.34
CA GLU A 84 -7.59 -3.33 14.61
C GLU A 84 -8.57 -2.45 13.82
N PRO A 85 -9.14 -1.35 14.38
CA PRO A 85 -10.11 -0.52 13.65
C PRO A 85 -9.54 0.17 12.40
N VAL A 86 -8.22 0.28 12.29
CA VAL A 86 -7.53 0.97 11.18
C VAL A 86 -6.63 0.03 10.36
N ARG A 87 -6.60 -1.27 10.69
CA ARG A 87 -5.75 -2.28 10.03
C ARG A 87 -5.96 -2.31 8.52
N VAL A 88 -7.22 -2.24 8.07
CA VAL A 88 -7.57 -2.20 6.64
C VAL A 88 -6.88 -1.02 5.93
N ALA A 89 -6.94 0.18 6.51
CA ALA A 89 -6.29 1.36 5.94
C ALA A 89 -4.76 1.23 5.91
N MET A 90 -4.16 0.61 6.94
CA MET A 90 -2.72 0.35 7.00
C MET A 90 -2.26 -0.60 5.90
N VAL A 91 -2.92 -1.77 5.76
CA VAL A 91 -2.59 -2.79 4.75
C VAL A 91 -2.79 -2.23 3.35
N TRP A 92 -3.89 -1.51 3.11
CA TRP A 92 -4.12 -0.79 1.84
C TRP A 92 -2.97 0.17 1.53
N SER A 93 -2.53 0.94 2.51
CA SER A 93 -1.46 1.93 2.32
C SER A 93 -0.12 1.28 1.99
N VAL A 94 0.20 0.15 2.63
CA VAL A 94 1.39 -0.64 2.34
C VAL A 94 1.36 -1.16 0.89
N GLY A 95 0.21 -1.69 0.44
CA GLY A 95 0.02 -2.13 -0.94
C GLY A 95 0.29 -1.00 -1.95
N ARG A 96 -0.21 0.20 -1.66
CA ARG A 96 -0.02 1.37 -2.52
C ARG A 96 1.42 1.89 -2.54
N LEU A 97 2.07 1.97 -1.37
CA LEU A 97 3.48 2.37 -1.26
C LEU A 97 4.43 1.44 -2.02
N GLY A 98 4.12 0.14 -1.99
CA GLY A 98 4.92 -0.90 -2.64
C GLY A 98 4.43 -1.32 -4.03
N ALA A 99 3.45 -0.61 -4.61
CA ALA A 99 2.85 -0.99 -5.88
C ALA A 99 3.89 -1.04 -7.01
N ARG A 100 3.94 -2.16 -7.75
CA ARG A 100 4.90 -2.35 -8.85
C ARG A 100 4.60 -1.48 -10.07
N ARG A 101 3.34 -1.09 -10.24
CA ARG A 101 2.85 -0.13 -11.24
C ARG A 101 2.18 1.06 -10.53
N PRO A 102 2.94 2.11 -10.18
CA PRO A 102 2.38 3.36 -9.68
C PRO A 102 1.43 4.00 -10.70
N LEU A 103 0.46 4.79 -10.24
CA LEU A 103 -0.46 5.52 -11.12
C LEU A 103 0.19 6.78 -11.71
N HIS A 104 0.99 7.47 -10.91
CA HIS A 104 1.61 8.77 -11.24
C HIS A 104 3.11 8.80 -10.91
N GLY A 105 3.59 7.89 -10.04
CA GLY A 105 4.98 7.86 -9.63
C GLY A 105 5.94 7.31 -10.68
N PRO A 106 7.15 7.87 -10.81
CA PRO A 106 8.18 7.30 -11.68
C PRO A 106 8.68 5.98 -11.11
N LEU A 107 9.08 5.06 -12.00
CA LEU A 107 9.47 3.69 -11.64
C LEU A 107 10.66 3.62 -10.69
N ASN A 108 11.51 4.65 -10.68
CA ASN A 108 12.64 4.79 -9.76
C ASN A 108 12.23 5.12 -8.31
N THR A 109 10.94 5.26 -7.98
CA THR A 109 10.44 5.42 -6.60
C THR A 109 9.81 4.14 -6.05
N VAL A 110 9.74 3.08 -6.84
CA VAL A 110 9.21 1.77 -6.41
C VAL A 110 10.23 1.11 -5.46
N VAL A 111 9.75 0.62 -4.33
CA VAL A 111 10.59 -0.11 -3.34
C VAL A 111 11.21 -1.36 -3.98
N SER A 112 12.35 -1.82 -3.47
CA SER A 112 13.03 -2.99 -4.06
C SER A 112 12.15 -4.24 -4.03
N SER A 113 12.48 -5.20 -4.89
CA SER A 113 11.81 -6.50 -4.93
C SER A 113 11.91 -7.23 -3.57
N ASP A 114 13.07 -7.17 -2.90
CA ASP A 114 13.26 -7.76 -1.57
C ASP A 114 12.34 -7.15 -0.50
N VAL A 115 12.13 -5.82 -0.53
CA VAL A 115 11.20 -5.15 0.39
C VAL A 115 9.77 -5.64 0.11
N ALA A 116 9.38 -5.73 -1.16
CA ALA A 116 8.06 -6.24 -1.57
C ALA A 116 7.80 -7.65 -1.02
N VAL A 117 8.76 -8.55 -1.20
CA VAL A 117 8.66 -9.95 -0.76
C VAL A 117 8.47 -10.03 0.76
N ARG A 118 9.24 -9.24 1.53
CA ARG A 118 9.06 -9.20 2.98
C ARG A 118 7.68 -8.70 3.37
N TRP A 119 7.19 -7.63 2.74
CA TRP A 119 5.87 -7.09 3.04
C TRP A 119 4.74 -8.05 2.69
N ILE A 120 4.83 -8.73 1.53
CA ILE A 120 3.88 -9.77 1.13
C ILE A 120 3.80 -10.85 2.20
N ARG A 121 4.95 -11.40 2.65
CA ARG A 121 4.97 -12.43 3.69
C ARG A 121 4.32 -11.94 4.99
N ARG A 122 4.65 -10.73 5.43
CA ARG A 122 4.04 -10.13 6.62
C ARG A 122 2.53 -9.94 6.51
N ILE A 123 2.02 -9.62 5.32
CA ILE A 123 0.58 -9.50 5.06
C ILE A 123 -0.09 -10.88 5.05
N ILE A 124 0.52 -11.85 4.36
CA ILE A 124 0.05 -13.25 4.28
C ILE A 124 -0.02 -13.92 5.66
N ASP A 125 0.97 -13.66 6.51
CA ASP A 125 1.08 -14.24 7.85
C ASP A 125 0.20 -13.50 8.88
N SER A 126 -0.37 -12.35 8.53
CA SER A 126 -1.23 -11.58 9.42
C SER A 126 -2.69 -12.04 9.33
N SER A 127 -3.38 -12.11 10.47
CA SER A 127 -4.84 -12.19 10.48
C SER A 127 -5.44 -10.80 10.22
N GLY A 128 -6.49 -10.75 9.41
CA GLY A 128 -7.16 -9.51 9.05
C GLY A 128 -8.13 -9.67 7.89
N ASP A 129 -8.52 -8.54 7.31
CA ASP A 129 -9.42 -8.49 6.15
C ASP A 129 -8.74 -9.04 4.88
N GLU A 130 -9.25 -10.17 4.38
CA GLU A 130 -8.68 -10.87 3.23
C GLU A 130 -8.82 -10.08 1.92
N SER A 131 -9.83 -9.22 1.80
CA SER A 131 -10.02 -8.38 0.61
C SER A 131 -8.92 -7.31 0.51
N ALA A 132 -8.67 -6.59 1.60
CA ALA A 132 -7.60 -5.59 1.68
C ALA A 132 -6.22 -6.24 1.53
N ALA A 133 -6.00 -7.38 2.18
CA ALA A 133 -4.77 -8.16 2.06
C ALA A 133 -4.55 -8.68 0.63
N GLY A 134 -5.59 -9.21 -0.01
CA GLY A 134 -5.57 -9.66 -1.40
C GLY A 134 -5.18 -8.55 -2.39
N LEU A 135 -5.81 -7.38 -2.25
CA LEU A 135 -5.47 -6.21 -3.08
C LEU A 135 -4.01 -5.77 -2.86
N ALA A 136 -3.56 -5.70 -1.61
CA ALA A 136 -2.19 -5.30 -1.29
C ALA A 136 -1.15 -6.29 -1.84
N VAL A 137 -1.36 -7.60 -1.67
CA VAL A 137 -0.49 -8.65 -2.21
C VAL A 137 -0.42 -8.57 -3.73
N MET A 138 -1.57 -8.42 -4.41
CA MET A 138 -1.59 -8.24 -5.86
C MET A 138 -0.78 -7.01 -6.28
N GLN A 139 -0.98 -5.84 -5.65
CA GLN A 139 -0.24 -4.62 -6.00
C GLN A 139 1.27 -4.76 -5.79
N LEU A 140 1.67 -5.45 -4.73
CA LEU A 140 3.06 -5.71 -4.39
C LEU A 140 3.72 -6.74 -5.31
N ALA A 141 2.96 -7.71 -5.81
CA ALA A 141 3.47 -8.83 -6.63
C ALA A 141 3.22 -8.67 -8.14
N ARG A 142 2.48 -7.64 -8.56
CA ARG A 142 2.08 -7.42 -9.95
C ARG A 142 3.29 -7.45 -10.89
N ARG A 143 3.18 -8.22 -11.96
CA ARG A 143 4.22 -8.33 -12.98
C ARG A 143 4.35 -7.05 -13.80
N THR A 144 5.58 -6.67 -14.09
CA THR A 144 5.92 -5.45 -14.82
C THR A 144 6.79 -5.67 -16.05
N ASP A 145 7.30 -6.89 -16.26
CA ASP A 145 8.30 -7.25 -17.26
C ASP A 145 9.60 -6.46 -17.11
N ASP A 146 9.96 -6.16 -15.86
CA ASP A 146 11.21 -5.50 -15.49
C ASP A 146 11.87 -6.30 -14.38
N ARG A 147 12.99 -6.94 -14.73
CA ARG A 147 13.74 -7.83 -13.85
C ARG A 147 14.16 -7.21 -12.51
N TYR A 148 14.28 -5.89 -12.43
CA TYR A 148 14.71 -5.20 -11.21
C TYR A 148 13.54 -4.85 -10.28
N ARG A 149 12.30 -4.90 -10.79
CA ARG A 149 11.08 -4.58 -10.04
C ARG A 149 10.23 -5.81 -9.76
N ASP A 150 10.24 -6.76 -10.67
CA ASP A 150 9.51 -8.01 -10.56
C ASP A 150 10.04 -8.86 -9.42
N LEU A 151 9.15 -9.68 -8.87
CA LEU A 151 9.48 -10.60 -7.80
C LEU A 151 10.26 -11.78 -8.38
N PRO A 152 11.20 -12.37 -7.62
CA PRO A 152 11.73 -13.67 -7.99
C PRO A 152 10.59 -14.69 -8.09
N GLU A 153 10.79 -15.69 -8.94
CA GLU A 153 9.76 -16.65 -9.33
C GLU A 153 9.12 -17.37 -8.13
N LYS A 154 9.91 -17.74 -7.11
CA LYS A 154 9.41 -18.42 -5.91
C LYS A 154 8.42 -17.55 -5.11
N PRO A 155 8.79 -16.33 -4.63
CA PRO A 155 7.84 -15.41 -4.00
C PRO A 155 6.61 -15.07 -4.85
N GLN A 156 6.76 -14.95 -6.17
CA GLN A 156 5.63 -14.71 -7.07
C GLN A 156 4.62 -15.88 -7.02
N ARG A 157 5.10 -17.13 -7.11
CA ARG A 157 4.25 -18.32 -6.98
C ARG A 157 3.60 -18.44 -5.60
N GLU A 158 4.34 -18.11 -4.53
CA GLU A 158 3.81 -18.07 -3.15
C GLU A 158 2.63 -17.08 -3.06
N ALA A 159 2.78 -15.88 -3.63
CA ALA A 159 1.73 -14.87 -3.66
C ALA A 159 0.48 -15.35 -4.42
N VAL A 160 0.65 -15.93 -5.62
CA VAL A 160 -0.46 -16.47 -6.42
C VAL A 160 -1.18 -17.60 -5.69
N ALA A 161 -0.43 -18.55 -5.13
CA ALA A 161 -1.02 -19.68 -4.41
C ALA A 161 -1.85 -19.19 -3.21
N TRP A 162 -1.35 -18.18 -2.49
CA TRP A 162 -2.09 -17.57 -1.39
C TRP A 162 -3.33 -16.81 -1.86
N LEU A 163 -3.26 -16.02 -2.94
CA LEU A 163 -4.41 -15.33 -3.53
C LEU A 163 -5.53 -16.31 -3.91
N LYS A 164 -5.17 -17.46 -4.51
CA LYS A 164 -6.12 -18.54 -4.82
C LYS A 164 -6.74 -19.13 -3.55
N LYS A 165 -5.93 -19.36 -2.51
CA LYS A 165 -6.38 -19.93 -1.22
C LYS A 165 -7.44 -19.08 -0.54
N ILE A 166 -7.28 -17.75 -0.55
CA ILE A 166 -8.26 -16.82 0.06
C ILE A 166 -9.46 -16.50 -0.85
N GLY A 167 -9.55 -17.13 -2.04
CA GLY A 167 -10.62 -16.85 -2.99
C GLY A 167 -10.61 -15.43 -3.56
N ALA A 168 -9.42 -14.83 -3.72
CA ALA A 168 -9.30 -13.51 -4.33
C ALA A 168 -9.79 -13.52 -5.79
N PRO A 169 -10.22 -12.37 -6.34
CA PRO A 169 -10.64 -12.27 -7.74
C PRO A 169 -9.62 -12.87 -8.71
N SER A 170 -10.06 -13.63 -9.70
CA SER A 170 -9.16 -14.35 -10.64
C SER A 170 -8.16 -13.43 -11.34
N HIS A 171 -8.61 -12.23 -11.72
CA HIS A 171 -7.77 -11.22 -12.35
C HIS A 171 -6.59 -10.78 -11.47
N TYR A 172 -6.65 -10.90 -10.13
CA TYR A 172 -5.47 -10.64 -9.29
C TYR A 172 -4.34 -11.64 -9.55
N CYS A 173 -4.67 -12.91 -9.72
CA CYS A 173 -3.68 -13.93 -10.07
C CYS A 173 -3.10 -13.66 -11.46
N GLU A 174 -3.96 -13.34 -12.43
CA GLU A 174 -3.54 -13.01 -13.79
C GLU A 174 -2.58 -11.82 -13.83
N LEU A 175 -2.82 -10.77 -13.03
CA LEU A 175 -1.92 -9.61 -12.94
C LEU A 175 -0.57 -9.91 -12.28
N VAL A 176 -0.52 -10.91 -11.41
CA VAL A 176 0.73 -11.34 -10.78
C VAL A 176 1.51 -12.25 -11.73
N GLU A 177 0.84 -13.07 -12.51
CA GLU A 177 1.45 -14.02 -13.46
C GLU A 177 1.83 -13.36 -14.80
N ARG A 178 1.02 -12.39 -15.27
CA ARG A 178 1.11 -11.75 -16.59
C ARG A 178 1.18 -10.25 -16.47
N SER A 179 1.88 -9.62 -17.41
CA SER A 179 2.08 -8.17 -17.47
C SER A 179 0.93 -7.40 -18.13
N GLU A 180 -0.13 -8.11 -18.51
CA GLU A 180 -1.26 -7.57 -19.26
C GLU A 180 -1.80 -6.29 -18.58
N ARG A 181 -2.11 -5.29 -19.42
CA ARG A 181 -2.82 -4.09 -18.99
C ARG A 181 -4.25 -4.53 -18.74
N LEU A 182 -4.72 -4.36 -17.51
CA LEU A 182 -6.16 -4.30 -17.23
C LEU A 182 -6.79 -3.28 -18.17
N ASP A 183 -7.90 -3.65 -18.79
CA ASP A 183 -8.64 -2.76 -19.66
C ASP A 183 -9.12 -1.54 -18.84
N VAL A 184 -9.29 -0.39 -19.47
CA VAL A 184 -9.56 0.89 -18.78
C VAL A 184 -10.82 0.80 -17.90
N ALA A 185 -11.76 -0.09 -18.25
CA ALA A 185 -12.96 -0.39 -17.47
C ALA A 185 -12.67 -1.04 -16.10
N GLU A 186 -11.60 -1.83 -15.98
CA GLU A 186 -11.23 -2.52 -14.74
C GLU A 186 -10.53 -1.60 -13.74
N GLN A 187 -9.96 -0.48 -14.20
CA GLN A 187 -9.38 0.53 -13.31
C GLN A 187 -10.43 1.09 -12.34
N GLY A 188 -11.71 1.20 -12.76
CA GLY A 188 -12.79 1.64 -11.86
C GLY A 188 -13.09 0.65 -10.73
N LEU A 189 -13.02 -0.65 -11.02
CA LEU A 189 -13.36 -1.74 -10.09
C LEU A 189 -12.19 -2.12 -9.17
N VAL A 190 -10.95 -2.07 -9.68
CA VAL A 190 -9.73 -2.47 -8.96
C VAL A 190 -9.32 -1.47 -7.85
N PHE A 191 -9.87 -0.25 -7.88
CA PHE A 191 -9.59 0.77 -6.87
C PHE A 191 -10.70 0.99 -5.84
N GLY A 192 -11.76 0.17 -5.85
CA GLY A 192 -12.81 0.24 -4.82
C GLY A 192 -13.52 1.59 -4.74
N GLU A 193 -13.60 2.30 -5.86
CA GLU A 193 -14.41 3.51 -5.94
C GLU A 193 -15.66 3.18 -6.75
N THR A 194 -16.81 3.11 -6.07
CA THR A 194 -18.05 3.44 -6.78
C THR A 194 -17.85 4.85 -7.35
N LEU A 195 -17.65 4.95 -8.67
CA LEU A 195 -17.84 6.21 -9.37
C LEU A 195 -19.23 6.73 -8.95
N PRO A 196 -19.35 7.93 -8.37
CA PRO A 196 -20.65 8.54 -8.20
C PRO A 196 -21.30 8.57 -9.59
N LYS A 197 -22.54 8.07 -9.70
CA LYS A 197 -23.31 8.09 -10.95
C LYS A 197 -23.26 9.51 -11.52
N GLY A 198 -22.52 9.73 -12.62
CA GLY A 198 -22.49 11.03 -13.32
C GLY A 198 -21.13 11.63 -13.70
N LEU A 199 -19.99 10.98 -13.49
CA LEU A 199 -18.68 11.51 -13.95
C LEU A 199 -18.08 10.66 -15.08
N GLN A 200 -18.25 11.13 -16.31
CA GLN A 200 -17.46 10.67 -17.46
C GLN A 200 -16.17 11.50 -17.55
N ILE A 201 -15.04 10.83 -17.78
CA ILE A 201 -13.78 11.50 -18.13
C ILE A 201 -13.77 11.60 -19.66
N GLY A 202 -14.09 12.78 -20.18
CA GLY A 202 -13.85 13.11 -21.58
C GLY A 202 -12.48 13.74 -21.69
N TRP A 203 -11.60 13.12 -22.48
CA TRP A 203 -10.71 13.75 -23.47
C TRP A 203 -10.42 12.71 -24.55
#